data_AF-A0AAE7BDF1-F1
#
_entry.id   AF-A0AAE7BDF1-F1
#
_cell.length_a   1.000
_cell.length_b   1.000
_cell.length_c   1.000
_cell.angle_alpha   90.00
_cell.angle_beta   90.00
_cell.angle_gamma   90.00
#
_symmetry.space_group_name_H-M   'P 1'
#
loop_
_entity.id
_entity.type
_entity.pdbx_description
1 polymer ?
#
loop_
_entity_poly.entity_id
_entity_poly.type
_entity_poly.pdbx_seq_one_letter_code
_entity_poly.pdbx_strand_id
1 'polypeptide(L)'
;MAIDKSKEFNIFAGVNGAGKTTLYFKQLETEKNKNFGLRVNIDEIVQAIGDWKNPKDQIRASKIALKIRNEHLENGYSFNQETTLCGKSIISFIHKAKDKGYKINLYYVGLESEQIAKDRVKIRVAKGGHDIAPELIERRYKESLENLKSILPIVNNLYLFDNSKEFKNIETKKDIENTNWLKNINVLEKIVEKKNLNQKIKQYLKIKI
;
A
#
# COMPACT_ATOMS: atom_id res chain seq x y z
N MET A 1 -30.80 -10.18 -4.50
CA MET A 1 -29.45 -10.77 -4.33
C MET A 1 -28.58 -9.73 -3.67
N ALA A 2 -28.25 -9.90 -2.38
CA ALA A 2 -27.24 -9.06 -1.75
C ALA A 2 -25.90 -9.40 -2.43
N ILE A 3 -25.34 -8.45 -3.17
CA ILE A 3 -23.91 -8.53 -3.53
C ILE A 3 -23.21 -8.54 -2.19
N ASP A 4 -22.60 -9.66 -1.81
CA ASP A 4 -21.69 -9.75 -0.68
C ASP A 4 -20.57 -8.74 -0.93
N LYS A 5 -20.74 -7.52 -0.40
CA LYS A 5 -19.73 -6.47 -0.47
C LYS A 5 -18.66 -6.87 0.55
N SER A 6 -17.69 -7.65 0.09
CA SER A 6 -16.50 -7.97 0.89
C SER A 6 -15.94 -6.68 1.52
N LYS A 7 -15.73 -6.69 2.83
CA LYS A 7 -15.12 -5.57 3.57
C LYS A 7 -13.63 -5.59 3.28
N GLU A 8 -13.15 -4.72 2.39
CA GLU A 8 -11.75 -4.73 1.96
C GLU A 8 -11.02 -3.48 2.43
N PHE A 9 -9.87 -3.70 3.09
CA PHE A 9 -8.92 -2.63 3.38
C PHE A 9 -7.73 -2.79 2.43
N ASN A 10 -7.66 -1.89 1.45
CA ASN A 10 -6.62 -1.87 0.43
C ASN A 10 -5.50 -0.91 0.83
N ILE A 11 -4.31 -1.45 1.07
CA ILE A 11 -3.18 -0.71 1.62
C ILE A 11 -2.13 -0.55 0.53
N PHE A 12 -1.84 0.68 0.13
CA PHE A 12 -0.75 1.01 -0.78
C PHE A 12 0.45 1.47 0.05
N ALA A 13 1.45 0.61 0.19
CA ALA A 13 2.55 0.74 1.14
C ALA A 13 3.91 0.88 0.46
N GLY A 14 4.85 1.54 1.16
CA GLY A 14 6.22 1.77 0.72
C GLY A 14 6.72 3.14 1.15
N VAL A 15 8.04 3.34 1.23
CA VAL A 15 8.60 4.63 1.69
C VAL A 15 8.23 5.82 0.80
N ASN A 16 8.48 7.04 1.29
CA ASN A 16 8.45 8.23 0.45
C ASN A 16 9.37 8.04 -0.77
N GLY A 17 8.95 8.46 -1.95
CA GLY A 17 9.73 8.25 -3.19
C GLY A 17 9.64 6.84 -3.80
N ALA A 18 9.01 5.85 -3.14
CA ALA A 18 8.88 4.50 -3.68
C ALA A 18 7.91 4.38 -4.86
N GLY A 19 6.98 5.33 -5.02
CA GLY A 19 6.00 5.33 -6.14
C GLY A 19 4.63 4.75 -5.79
N LYS A 20 4.18 4.84 -4.53
CA LYS A 20 2.85 4.37 -4.07
C LYS A 20 1.69 4.91 -4.89
N THR A 21 1.68 6.22 -5.16
CA THR A 21 0.63 6.86 -5.96
C THR A 21 0.63 6.35 -7.41
N THR A 22 1.82 6.17 -8.00
CA THR A 22 1.95 5.53 -9.31
C THR A 22 1.43 4.10 -9.30
N LEU A 23 1.74 3.34 -8.23
CA LEU A 23 1.21 1.99 -8.06
C LEU A 23 -0.31 1.98 -8.00
N TYR A 24 -0.92 2.89 -7.24
CA TYR A 24 -2.39 3.01 -7.15
C TYR A 24 -3.04 3.19 -8.53
N PHE A 25 -2.57 4.16 -9.33
CA PHE A 25 -3.12 4.41 -10.66
C PHE A 25 -2.86 3.23 -11.63
N LYS A 26 -1.67 2.62 -11.60
CA LYS A 26 -1.39 1.42 -12.39
C LYS A 26 -2.31 0.25 -12.04
N GLN A 27 -2.66 0.09 -10.76
CA GLN A 27 -3.58 -0.98 -10.34
C GLN A 27 -5.03 -0.70 -10.72
N LEU A 28 -5.46 0.57 -10.74
CA LEU A 28 -6.76 0.93 -11.33
C LEU A 28 -6.85 0.54 -12.81
N GLU A 29 -5.78 0.74 -13.57
CA GLU A 29 -5.73 0.39 -15.00
C GLU A 29 -5.66 -1.12 -15.23
N THR A 30 -4.89 -1.83 -14.41
CA THR A 30 -4.67 -3.28 -14.54
C THR A 30 -5.87 -4.08 -14.03
N GLU A 31 -6.43 -3.68 -12.89
CA GLU A 31 -7.58 -4.33 -12.26
C GLU A 31 -8.87 -3.54 -12.58
N LYS A 32 -9.21 -3.35 -13.87
CA LYS A 32 -10.32 -2.49 -14.33
C LYS A 32 -11.67 -2.68 -13.63
N ASN A 33 -11.94 -3.90 -13.16
CA ASN A 33 -13.20 -4.25 -12.48
C ASN A 33 -13.10 -4.21 -10.94
N LYS A 34 -11.93 -3.84 -10.40
CA LYS A 34 -11.71 -3.80 -8.96
C LYS A 34 -12.07 -2.44 -8.39
N ASN A 35 -12.96 -2.48 -7.41
CA ASN A 35 -13.24 -1.34 -6.56
C ASN A 35 -12.31 -1.36 -5.34
N PHE A 36 -11.35 -0.44 -5.27
CA PHE A 36 -10.46 -0.28 -4.12
C PHE A 36 -11.14 0.39 -2.90
N GLY A 37 -12.43 0.71 -3.00
CA GLY A 37 -13.17 1.47 -2.00
C GLY A 37 -12.80 2.95 -2.01
N LEU A 38 -13.32 3.69 -1.03
CA LEU A 38 -13.02 5.12 -0.90
C LEU A 38 -11.52 5.33 -0.70
N ARG A 39 -10.94 6.25 -1.47
CA ARG A 39 -9.54 6.68 -1.32
C ARG A 39 -9.42 7.68 -0.18
N VAL A 40 -8.73 7.28 0.89
CA VAL A 40 -8.44 8.12 2.06
C VAL A 40 -6.98 8.56 1.99
N ASN A 41 -6.72 9.64 1.26
CA ASN A 41 -5.38 10.21 1.06
C ASN A 41 -5.30 11.63 1.66
N ILE A 42 -4.36 11.85 2.57
CA ILE A 42 -4.22 13.14 3.28
C ILE A 42 -3.80 14.25 2.30
N ASP A 43 -2.86 13.99 1.39
CA ASP A 43 -2.36 14.98 0.43
C ASP A 43 -3.48 15.45 -0.52
N GLU A 44 -4.38 14.55 -0.92
CA GLU A 44 -5.57 14.88 -1.74
C GLU A 44 -6.62 15.66 -0.93
N ILE A 45 -6.83 15.28 0.33
CA ILE A 45 -7.74 16.03 1.22
C ILE A 45 -7.20 17.45 1.45
N VAL A 46 -5.89 17.61 1.67
CA VAL A 46 -5.27 18.94 1.79
C VAL A 46 -5.49 19.75 0.52
N GLN A 47 -5.20 19.19 -0.65
CA GLN A 47 -5.42 19.87 -1.94
C GLN A 47 -6.87 20.32 -2.15
N ALA A 48 -7.84 19.56 -1.62
CA ALA A 48 -9.26 19.90 -1.72
C ALA A 48 -9.70 21.00 -0.74
N ILE A 49 -9.01 21.20 0.39
CA ILE A 49 -9.50 22.08 1.48
C ILE A 49 -8.56 23.23 1.86
N GLY A 50 -7.32 23.28 1.35
CA GLY A 50 -6.34 24.29 1.76
C GLY A 50 -4.97 24.15 1.09
N ASP A 51 -3.94 24.68 1.76
CA ASP A 51 -2.56 24.67 1.25
C ASP A 51 -1.70 23.68 2.05
N TRP A 52 -0.96 22.82 1.36
CA TRP A 52 -0.02 21.90 1.99
C TRP A 52 1.12 22.62 2.72
N LYS A 53 1.43 23.86 2.36
CA LYS A 53 2.43 24.67 3.08
C LYS A 53 1.92 25.18 4.42
N ASN A 54 0.60 25.14 4.66
CA ASN A 54 -0.01 25.58 5.91
C ASN A 54 -0.13 24.40 6.90
N PRO A 55 0.57 24.42 8.05
CA PRO A 55 0.50 23.33 9.03
C PRO A 55 -0.92 23.10 9.59
N LYS A 56 -1.76 24.15 9.68
CA LYS A 56 -3.14 24.02 10.17
C LYS A 56 -4.00 23.21 9.20
N ASP A 57 -3.81 23.38 7.90
CA ASP A 57 -4.55 22.65 6.87
C ASP A 57 -4.12 21.18 6.83
N GLN A 58 -2.82 20.90 6.97
CA GLN A 58 -2.31 19.53 7.11
C GLN A 58 -2.91 18.81 8.34
N ILE A 59 -2.99 19.48 9.49
CA ILE A 59 -3.61 18.93 10.70
C ILE A 59 -5.11 18.67 10.47
N ARG A 60 -5.82 19.63 9.86
CA ARG A 60 -7.25 19.52 9.55
C ARG A 60 -7.51 18.33 8.61
N ALA A 61 -6.74 18.20 7.53
CA ALA A 61 -6.85 17.10 6.60
C ALA A 61 -6.55 15.74 7.26
N SER A 62 -5.54 15.69 8.13
CA SER A 62 -5.22 14.48 8.90
C SER A 62 -6.40 14.05 9.79
N LYS A 63 -7.06 15.00 10.47
CA LYS A 63 -8.26 14.71 11.29
C LYS A 63 -9.43 14.21 10.44
N ILE A 64 -9.66 14.81 9.27
CA ILE A 64 -10.69 14.37 8.32
C ILE A 64 -10.41 12.95 7.83
N ALA A 65 -9.18 12.67 7.41
CA ALA A 65 -8.77 11.34 6.98
C ALA A 65 -9.00 10.28 8.07
N LEU A 66 -8.62 10.58 9.32
CA LEU A 66 -8.86 9.69 10.46
C LEU A 66 -10.35 9.45 10.70
N LYS A 67 -11.18 10.50 10.62
CA LYS A 67 -12.64 10.39 10.77
C LYS A 67 -13.24 9.50 9.69
N ILE A 68 -13.00 9.80 8.42
CA ILE A 68 -13.50 9.03 7.27
C ILE A 68 -13.07 7.56 7.37
N ARG A 69 -11.79 7.32 7.68
CA ARG A 69 -11.23 5.97 7.80
C ARG A 69 -11.91 5.17 8.91
N ASN A 70 -12.12 5.80 10.08
CA ASN A 70 -12.81 5.15 11.19
C ASN A 70 -14.28 4.89 10.84
N GLU A 71 -14.98 5.84 10.23
CA GLU A 71 -16.36 5.64 9.77
C GLU A 71 -16.47 4.46 8.80
N HIS A 72 -15.55 4.33 7.85
CA HIS A 72 -15.55 3.19 6.92
C HIS A 72 -15.34 1.89 7.68
N LEU A 73 -14.33 1.85 8.55
CA LEU A 73 -14.01 0.70 9.40
C LEU A 73 -15.19 0.26 10.29
N GLU A 74 -15.90 1.20 10.91
CA GLU A 74 -17.05 0.91 11.77
C GLU A 74 -18.25 0.41 10.95
N ASN A 75 -18.51 0.99 9.78
CA ASN A 75 -19.66 0.64 8.94
C ASN A 75 -19.44 -0.55 8.00
N GLY A 76 -18.22 -1.11 7.95
CA GLY A 76 -17.94 -2.23 7.06
C GLY A 76 -17.81 -1.81 5.58
N TYR A 77 -17.51 -0.55 5.31
CA TYR A 77 -17.28 -0.09 3.93
C TYR A 77 -15.83 -0.30 3.53
N SER A 78 -15.61 -0.76 2.29
CA SER A 78 -14.26 -0.91 1.73
C SER A 78 -13.61 0.46 1.49
N PHE A 79 -12.31 0.54 1.73
CA PHE A 79 -11.52 1.76 1.55
C PHE A 79 -10.07 1.43 1.22
N ASN A 80 -9.36 2.42 0.70
CA ASN A 80 -7.93 2.36 0.49
C ASN A 80 -7.18 3.53 1.14
N GLN A 81 -5.93 3.28 1.51
CA GLN A 81 -5.05 4.30 2.07
C GLN A 81 -3.61 4.08 1.60
N GLU A 82 -2.91 5.18 1.31
CA GLU A 82 -1.46 5.19 1.17
C GLU A 82 -0.77 5.34 2.53
N THR A 83 0.31 4.59 2.74
CA THR A 83 1.09 4.66 3.98
C THR A 83 2.56 4.36 3.72
N THR A 84 3.45 4.93 4.53
CA THR A 84 4.86 4.46 4.55
C THR A 84 5.01 3.14 5.29
N LEU A 85 3.92 2.60 5.85
CA LEU A 85 3.93 1.44 6.74
C LEU A 85 4.89 1.65 7.93
N CYS A 86 4.95 2.88 8.43
CA CYS A 86 5.75 3.26 9.59
C CYS A 86 4.85 3.78 10.70
N GLY A 87 5.28 3.61 11.94
CA GLY A 87 4.61 4.05 13.14
C GLY A 87 3.57 3.06 13.66
N LYS A 88 3.43 3.00 14.99
CA LYS A 88 2.51 2.09 15.69
C LYS A 88 1.04 2.28 15.28
N SER A 89 0.65 3.51 14.91
CA SER A 89 -0.75 3.84 14.57
C SER A 89 -1.27 3.08 13.35
N ILE A 90 -0.49 2.99 12.26
CA ILE A 90 -0.96 2.25 11.08
C ILE A 90 -0.99 0.75 11.35
N ILE A 91 0.00 0.20 12.07
CA ILE A 91 0.04 -1.23 12.40
C ILE A 91 -1.16 -1.60 13.27
N SER A 92 -1.39 -0.86 14.35
CA SER A 92 -2.57 -1.04 15.22
C SER A 92 -3.88 -0.93 14.42
N PHE A 93 -3.97 0.00 13.48
CA PHE A 93 -5.15 0.15 12.64
C PHE A 93 -5.37 -1.05 11.70
N ILE A 94 -4.31 -1.63 11.11
CA ILE A 94 -4.42 -2.84 10.27
C ILE A 94 -4.93 -4.03 11.10
N HIS A 95 -4.40 -4.21 12.32
CA HIS A 95 -4.92 -5.22 13.25
C HIS A 95 -6.39 -4.98 13.60
N LYS A 96 -6.77 -3.74 13.95
CA LYS A 96 -8.17 -3.40 14.22
C LYS A 96 -9.09 -3.70 13.01
N ALA A 97 -8.62 -3.45 11.80
CA ALA A 97 -9.35 -3.80 10.58
C ALA A 97 -9.52 -5.32 10.45
N LYS A 98 -8.45 -6.08 10.68
CA LYS A 98 -8.49 -7.54 10.65
C LYS A 98 -9.49 -8.10 11.67
N ASP A 99 -9.48 -7.59 12.90
CA ASP A 99 -10.38 -8.01 13.99
C ASP A 99 -11.84 -7.71 13.67
N LYS A 100 -12.11 -6.69 12.85
CA LYS A 100 -13.44 -6.34 12.34
C LYS A 100 -13.88 -7.13 11.10
N GLY A 101 -13.11 -8.15 10.73
CA GLY A 101 -13.42 -9.03 9.60
C GLY A 101 -13.08 -8.43 8.24
N TYR A 102 -12.25 -7.38 8.18
CA TYR A 102 -11.77 -6.88 6.89
C TYR A 102 -10.79 -7.87 6.26
N LYS A 103 -10.92 -8.01 4.93
CA LYS A 103 -9.89 -8.59 4.09
C LYS A 103 -8.78 -7.57 3.89
N ILE A 104 -7.59 -7.91 4.35
CA ILE A 104 -6.41 -7.04 4.27
C ILE A 104 -5.69 -7.32 2.95
N ASN A 105 -5.74 -6.35 2.03
CA ASN A 105 -5.05 -6.41 0.74
C ASN A 105 -3.84 -5.45 0.79
N LEU A 106 -2.62 -5.98 0.70
CA LEU A 106 -1.40 -5.19 0.77
C LEU A 106 -0.73 -5.10 -0.61
N TYR A 107 -0.62 -3.87 -1.10
CA TYR A 107 0.11 -3.47 -2.29
C TYR A 107 1.39 -2.77 -1.86
N TYR A 108 2.50 -3.49 -1.80
CA TYR A 108 3.77 -2.96 -1.30
C TYR A 108 4.74 -2.70 -2.44
N VAL A 109 5.25 -1.47 -2.53
CA VAL A 109 6.35 -1.11 -3.43
C VAL A 109 7.63 -0.88 -2.64
N GLY A 110 8.65 -1.70 -2.94
CA GLY A 110 9.99 -1.61 -2.38
C GLY A 110 10.98 -0.95 -3.33
N LEU A 111 12.14 -0.64 -2.78
CA LEU A 111 13.30 -0.10 -3.48
C LEU A 111 14.54 -0.85 -2.99
N GLU A 112 15.56 -0.91 -3.85
CA GLU A 112 16.85 -1.53 -3.56
C GLU A 112 17.60 -0.83 -2.43
N SER A 113 17.40 0.48 -2.28
CA SER A 113 18.02 1.26 -1.20
C SER A 113 17.21 2.51 -0.83
N GLU A 114 17.43 3.00 0.39
CA GLU A 114 16.94 4.30 0.86
C GLU A 114 17.51 5.47 0.05
N GLN A 115 18.67 5.29 -0.60
CA GLN A 115 19.29 6.33 -1.41
C GLN A 115 18.42 6.66 -2.63
N ILE A 116 17.84 5.65 -3.28
CA ILE A 116 16.89 5.83 -4.38
C ILE A 116 15.68 6.65 -3.92
N ALA A 117 15.18 6.40 -2.71
CA ALA A 117 14.08 7.18 -2.13
C ALA A 117 14.48 8.64 -1.88
N LYS A 118 15.66 8.87 -1.28
CA LYS A 118 16.22 10.21 -1.02
C LYS A 118 16.35 11.01 -2.32
N ASP A 119 16.91 10.41 -3.37
CA ASP A 119 17.11 11.09 -4.65
C ASP A 119 15.80 11.42 -5.36
N ARG A 120 14.82 10.51 -5.31
CA ARG A 120 13.49 10.77 -5.88
C ARG A 120 12.73 11.86 -5.14
N VAL A 121 12.85 11.92 -3.81
CA VAL A 121 12.26 13.02 -3.02
C VAL A 121 12.93 14.35 -3.40
N LYS A 122 14.26 14.41 -3.53
CA LYS A 122 14.96 15.62 -3.99
C LYS A 122 14.46 16.10 -5.36
N ILE A 123 14.31 15.20 -6.33
CA ILE A 123 13.77 15.54 -7.66
C ILE A 123 12.34 16.08 -7.56
N ARG A 124 11.50 15.48 -6.71
CA ARG A 124 10.12 15.95 -6.48
C ARG A 124 10.09 17.34 -5.85
N VAL A 125 10.98 17.62 -4.89
CA VAL A 125 11.11 18.93 -4.24
C VAL A 125 11.56 19.99 -5.25
N ALA A 126 12.53 19.66 -6.11
CA ALA A 126 12.96 20.55 -7.20
C ALA A 126 11.81 20.88 -8.18
N LYS A 127 10.78 20.02 -8.26
CA LYS A 127 9.54 20.24 -9.03
C LYS A 127 8.41 20.89 -8.22
N GLY A 128 8.70 21.39 -7.00
CA GLY A 128 7.74 22.09 -6.14
C GLY A 128 6.89 21.21 -5.21
N GLY A 129 7.22 19.92 -5.08
CA GLY A 129 6.53 19.02 -4.15
C GLY A 129 7.03 19.11 -2.70
N HIS A 130 6.38 18.35 -1.81
CA HIS A 130 6.70 18.35 -0.37
C HIS A 130 8.07 17.73 -0.05
N ASP A 131 8.83 18.39 0.80
CA ASP A 131 10.14 17.94 1.27
C ASP A 131 10.04 17.00 2.49
N ILE A 132 10.94 16.03 2.58
CA ILE A 132 11.07 15.10 3.70
C ILE A 132 12.55 14.95 4.02
N ALA A 133 12.90 15.18 5.28
CA ALA A 133 14.28 15.06 5.77
C ALA A 133 14.91 13.69 5.40
N PRO A 134 16.13 13.65 4.86
CA PRO A 134 16.80 12.40 4.45
C PRO A 134 16.92 11.36 5.57
N GLU A 135 17.16 11.79 6.80
CA GLU A 135 17.28 10.92 7.99
C GLU A 135 15.94 10.26 8.31
N LEU A 136 14.83 10.99 8.10
CA LEU A 136 13.49 10.45 8.25
C LEU A 136 13.17 9.42 7.17
N ILE A 137 13.63 9.62 5.93
CA ILE A 137 13.47 8.64 4.84
C ILE A 137 14.22 7.34 5.19
N GLU A 138 15.45 7.44 5.67
CA GLU A 138 16.25 6.28 6.06
C GLU A 138 15.62 5.49 7.19
N ARG A 139 15.17 6.18 8.25
CA ARG A 139 14.44 5.53 9.35
C ARG A 139 13.20 4.80 8.83
N ARG A 140 12.41 5.48 8.00
CA ARG A 140 11.18 4.91 7.41
C ARG A 140 11.48 3.71 6.51
N TYR A 141 12.62 3.69 5.81
CA TYR A 141 13.00 2.55 4.97
C TYR A 141 13.18 1.27 5.77
N LYS A 142 13.99 1.34 6.84
CA LYS A 142 14.21 0.20 7.74
C LYS A 142 12.90 -0.21 8.43
N GLU A 143 12.19 0.77 8.99
CA GLU A 143 10.93 0.53 9.72
C GLU A 143 9.81 -0.06 8.83
N SER A 144 9.68 0.41 7.58
CA SER A 144 8.68 -0.09 6.63
C SER A 144 8.89 -1.57 6.30
N LEU A 145 10.15 -2.00 6.13
CA LEU A 145 10.48 -3.40 5.83
C LEU A 145 10.23 -4.32 7.04
N GLU A 146 10.62 -3.88 8.24
CA GLU A 146 10.31 -4.61 9.47
C GLU A 146 8.81 -4.73 9.71
N ASN A 147 8.07 -3.63 9.49
CA ASN A 147 6.62 -3.65 9.63
C ASN A 147 5.95 -4.51 8.57
N LEU A 148 6.45 -4.50 7.32
CA LEU A 148 5.98 -5.42 6.27
C LEU A 148 6.07 -6.86 6.78
N LYS A 149 7.23 -7.28 7.27
CA LYS A 149 7.44 -8.62 7.85
C LYS A 149 6.45 -8.91 8.98
N SER A 150 6.22 -7.95 9.88
CA SER A 150 5.34 -8.12 11.04
C SER A 150 3.87 -8.34 10.70
N ILE A 151 3.36 -7.70 9.63
CA ILE A 151 1.94 -7.78 9.27
C ILE A 151 1.62 -8.91 8.29
N LEU A 152 2.63 -9.55 7.68
CA LEU A 152 2.42 -10.64 6.72
C LEU A 152 1.42 -11.71 7.18
N PRO A 153 1.43 -12.18 8.45
CA PRO A 153 0.47 -13.21 8.89
C PRO A 153 -0.99 -12.81 8.75
N ILE A 154 -1.31 -11.53 8.91
CA ILE A 154 -2.70 -11.01 8.86
C ILE A 154 -3.12 -10.52 7.47
N VAL A 155 -2.18 -10.41 6.53
CA VAL A 155 -2.44 -10.04 5.13
C VAL A 155 -3.13 -11.19 4.40
N ASN A 156 -4.30 -10.90 3.82
CA ASN A 156 -5.06 -11.85 3.03
C ASN A 156 -4.52 -11.95 1.59
N ASN A 157 -4.24 -10.81 0.96
CA ASN A 157 -3.66 -10.77 -0.38
C ASN A 157 -2.42 -9.89 -0.39
N LEU A 158 -1.30 -10.43 -0.87
CA LEU A 158 -0.06 -9.69 -1.05
C LEU A 158 0.18 -9.42 -2.55
N TYR A 159 0.59 -8.19 -2.85
CA TYR A 159 1.06 -7.74 -4.16
C TYR A 159 2.37 -6.98 -3.93
N LEU A 160 3.46 -7.46 -4.51
CA LEU A 160 4.79 -6.90 -4.32
C LEU A 160 5.29 -6.30 -5.63
N PHE A 161 5.89 -5.12 -5.52
CA PHE A 161 6.47 -4.42 -6.64
C PHE A 161 7.87 -3.96 -6.27
N ASP A 162 8.83 -4.20 -7.16
CA ASP A 162 10.08 -3.48 -7.14
C ASP A 162 9.93 -2.25 -8.04
N ASN A 163 10.39 -1.10 -7.56
CA ASN A 163 10.44 0.11 -8.38
C ASN A 163 11.83 0.75 -8.30
N SER A 164 12.89 -0.06 -8.25
CA SER A 164 14.27 0.41 -8.12
C SER A 164 14.78 1.00 -9.43
N LYS A 165 14.48 0.33 -10.56
CA LYS A 165 14.81 0.79 -11.92
C LYS A 165 13.55 1.06 -12.74
N GLU A 166 12.71 0.03 -12.83
CA GLU A 166 11.40 0.07 -13.47
C GLU A 166 10.38 -0.59 -12.55
N PHE A 167 9.10 -0.30 -12.79
CA PHE A 167 8.01 -0.89 -12.01
C PHE A 167 7.82 -2.35 -12.40
N LYS A 168 8.37 -3.26 -11.60
CA LYS A 168 8.32 -4.71 -11.82
C LYS A 168 7.43 -5.38 -10.76
N ASN A 169 6.50 -6.21 -11.20
CA ASN A 169 5.71 -7.07 -10.32
C ASN A 169 6.55 -8.29 -9.88
N ILE A 170 6.51 -8.62 -8.59
CA ILE A 170 7.24 -9.76 -8.00
C ILE A 170 6.26 -10.90 -7.76
N GLU A 171 6.30 -11.91 -8.63
CA GLU A 171 5.30 -12.99 -8.62
C GLU A 171 5.92 -14.39 -8.52
N THR A 172 7.21 -14.55 -8.78
CA THR A 172 7.87 -15.87 -8.81
C THR A 172 8.96 -15.98 -7.74
N LYS A 173 9.33 -17.22 -7.39
CA LYS A 173 10.49 -17.49 -6.54
C LYS A 173 11.76 -16.82 -7.08
N LYS A 174 11.95 -16.90 -8.41
CA LYS A 174 13.06 -16.24 -9.12
C LYS A 174 13.02 -14.72 -8.98
N ASP A 175 11.85 -14.10 -8.98
CA ASP A 175 11.75 -12.65 -8.75
C ASP A 175 12.18 -12.27 -7.33
N ILE A 176 11.76 -13.04 -6.33
CA ILE A 176 12.13 -12.83 -4.93
C ILE A 176 13.64 -12.98 -4.75
N GLU A 177 14.25 -14.04 -5.30
CA GLU A 177 15.70 -14.28 -5.23
C GLU A 177 16.53 -13.15 -5.86
N ASN A 178 15.99 -12.51 -6.91
CA ASN A 178 16.62 -11.38 -7.58
C ASN A 178 16.32 -10.01 -6.93
N THR A 179 15.54 -9.97 -5.84
CA THR A 179 15.13 -8.72 -5.18
C THR A 179 15.77 -8.65 -3.79
N ASN A 180 16.85 -7.87 -3.65
CA ASN A 180 17.68 -7.90 -2.45
C ASN A 180 16.93 -7.46 -1.18
N TRP A 181 16.08 -6.44 -1.27
CA TRP A 181 15.31 -5.94 -0.12
C TRP A 181 14.26 -6.95 0.40
N LEU A 182 14.00 -8.04 -0.33
CA LEU A 182 13.11 -9.14 0.11
C LEU A 182 13.85 -10.30 0.77
N LYS A 183 15.20 -10.36 0.74
CA LYS A 183 15.98 -11.53 1.17
C LYS A 183 15.66 -12.03 2.60
N ASN A 184 15.28 -11.11 3.50
CA ASN A 184 14.99 -11.43 4.90
C ASN A 184 13.49 -11.41 5.24
N ILE A 185 12.62 -11.43 4.23
CA ILE A 185 11.17 -11.34 4.36
C ILE A 185 10.53 -12.58 3.71
N ASN A 186 9.94 -13.47 4.51
CA ASN A 186 9.28 -14.68 4.00
C ASN A 186 7.94 -14.35 3.32
N VAL A 187 8.00 -13.98 2.04
CA VAL A 187 6.83 -13.64 1.21
C VAL A 187 6.40 -14.78 0.27
N LEU A 188 7.22 -15.83 0.13
CA LEU A 188 7.04 -16.87 -0.87
C LEU A 188 5.72 -17.63 -0.66
N GLU A 189 5.42 -18.00 0.58
CA GLU A 189 4.18 -18.70 0.95
C GLU A 189 2.95 -17.92 0.49
N LYS A 190 2.88 -16.61 0.80
CA LYS A 190 1.76 -15.74 0.41
C LYS A 190 1.59 -15.61 -1.10
N ILE A 191 2.70 -15.55 -1.84
CA ILE A 191 2.66 -15.46 -3.31
C ILE A 191 2.15 -16.78 -3.92
N VAL A 192 2.61 -17.92 -3.41
CA VAL A 192 2.21 -19.25 -3.88
C VAL A 192 0.74 -19.53 -3.56
N GLU A 193 0.28 -19.24 -2.33
CA GLU A 193 -1.12 -19.38 -1.92
C GLU A 193 -2.08 -18.67 -2.89
N LYS A 194 -1.77 -17.41 -3.21
CA LYS A 194 -2.57 -16.59 -4.12
C LYS A 194 -2.56 -17.14 -5.55
N LYS A 195 -1.41 -17.58 -6.06
CA LYS A 195 -1.31 -18.19 -7.40
C LYS A 195 -2.15 -19.45 -7.51
N ASN A 196 -2.08 -20.32 -6.51
CA ASN A 196 -2.87 -21.55 -6.47
C ASN A 196 -4.38 -21.26 -6.43
N LEU A 197 -4.80 -20.26 -5.65
CA LEU A 197 -6.19 -19.82 -5.63
C LEU A 197 -6.64 -19.29 -7.00
N ASN A 198 -5.85 -18.43 -7.63
CA ASN A 198 -6.16 -17.89 -8.96
C ASN A 198 -6.25 -19.00 -10.02
N GLN A 199 -5.36 -19.99 -9.98
CA GLN A 199 -5.39 -21.13 -10.89
C GLN A 199 -6.66 -21.97 -10.68
N LYS A 200 -7.04 -22.25 -9.43
CA LYS A 200 -8.31 -22.92 -9.11
C LYS A 200 -9.50 -22.13 -9.63
N ILE A 201 -9.58 -20.82 -9.38
CA ILE A 201 -10.67 -19.97 -9.88
C ILE A 201 -10.76 -20.04 -11.41
N LYS A 202 -9.64 -19.91 -12.14
CA LYS A 202 -9.63 -20.04 -13.61
C LYS A 202 -10.12 -21.41 -14.07
N GLN A 203 -9.73 -22.48 -13.38
CA GLN A 203 -10.19 -23.84 -13.67
C GLN A 203 -11.69 -24.02 -13.41
N TYR A 204 -12.23 -23.42 -12.34
CA TYR A 204 -13.67 -23.44 -12.05
C TYR A 204 -14.48 -22.62 -13.06
N LEU A 205 -13.95 -21.47 -13.47
CA LEU A 205 -14.64 -20.56 -14.39
C LEU A 205 -14.68 -21.06 -15.83
N LYS A 206 -13.96 -22.15 -16.19
CA LYS A 206 -13.84 -22.76 -17.54
C LYS A 206 -14.41 -21.86 -18.63
N ILE A 207 -13.73 -20.75 -18.90
CA ILE A 207 -13.77 -20.13 -20.22
C ILE A 207 -13.19 -21.21 -21.12
N LYS A 208 -14.07 -21.91 -21.85
CA LYS A 208 -13.65 -22.62 -23.06
C LYS A 208 -13.01 -21.54 -23.93
N ILE A 209 -11.68 -21.60 -24.07
CA ILE A 209 -11.02 -20.94 -25.21
C ILE A 209 -11.54 -21.64 -26.47
#